data_AF-A0A429F9M8-F1
#
_entry.id   AF-A0A429F9M8-F1
#
_cell.length_a   1.000
_cell.length_b   1.000
_cell.length_c   1.000
_cell.angle_alpha   90.00
_cell.angle_beta   90.00
_cell.angle_gamma   90.00
#
_symmetry.space_group_name_H-M   'P 1'
#
loop_
_entity.id
_entity.type
_entity.pdbx_description
1 polymer ?
#
loop_
_entity_poly.entity_id
_entity_poly.type
_entity_poly.pdbx_seq_one_letter_code
_entity_poly.pdbx_strand_id
1 'polypeptide(L)'
;MHAIGVEAVHRKQTACPARFAFVVLDFEPAATYAFVNALAPGAMEYPDSQARFVPVVDETARERLENHFGAGPLPVRVTLRAARDHPTDSDDASFRFATARAVRLALERTGRERPLLAATLDPPTVAGLLPLLDDPRRVFQALDLCGDLFREPGPAAPVSPSPRDTADLLRPLARLAGSPDDRVALRAVRVLARAPHRRARDLVAGALARPGGEARDLAVRTLAERGDARAARPLAEILARDRLPKDIEWSVHAMKDHASVLLPPVRARLDAAVPGALEPFLFELVCQVSRWGGTAAPLAPSLRRLAVDDGTWTSRELTRALPRVPPPR
;
A
#
# COMPACT_ATOMS: atom_id res chain seq x y z
N MET A 1 -19.50 -10.48 -15.11
CA MET A 1 -19.79 -9.17 -15.71
C MET A 1 -19.39 -9.26 -17.17
N HIS A 2 -20.19 -8.80 -18.12
CA HIS A 2 -19.83 -8.88 -19.55
C HIS A 2 -20.10 -7.53 -20.23
N ALA A 3 -19.03 -6.78 -20.52
CA ALA A 3 -19.08 -5.48 -21.17
C ALA A 3 -17.80 -5.28 -21.99
N ILE A 4 -17.93 -5.14 -23.31
CA ILE A 4 -16.81 -5.06 -24.25
C ILE A 4 -16.65 -3.62 -24.75
N GLY A 5 -15.42 -3.19 -25.03
CA GLY A 5 -15.13 -1.89 -25.63
C GLY A 5 -15.62 -0.72 -24.77
N VAL A 6 -15.39 -0.79 -23.46
CA VAL A 6 -15.77 0.30 -22.56
C VAL A 6 -14.72 1.39 -22.64
N GLU A 7 -15.04 2.43 -23.39
CA GLU A 7 -14.17 3.60 -23.57
C GLU A 7 -14.37 4.60 -22.43
N ALA A 8 -13.27 5.11 -21.89
CA ALA A 8 -13.31 6.17 -20.89
C ALA A 8 -12.17 7.15 -21.07
N VAL A 9 -12.52 8.43 -20.91
CA VAL A 9 -11.57 9.55 -21.01
C VAL A 9 -11.62 10.34 -19.71
N HIS A 10 -10.44 10.63 -19.19
CA HIS A 10 -10.22 11.70 -18.23
C HIS A 10 -9.55 12.86 -18.95
N ARG A 11 -10.23 14.01 -19.02
CA ARG A 11 -9.67 15.26 -19.52
C ARG A 11 -10.07 16.37 -18.56
N LYS A 12 -9.10 17.01 -17.91
CA LYS A 12 -9.34 18.16 -17.02
C LYS A 12 -8.37 19.28 -17.37
N GLN A 13 -8.92 20.44 -17.68
CA GLN A 13 -8.18 21.65 -18.02
C GLN A 13 -8.55 22.76 -17.05
N THR A 14 -8.26 22.58 -15.76
CA THR A 14 -8.58 23.58 -14.73
C THR A 14 -7.42 24.52 -14.40
N ALA A 15 -6.18 24.16 -14.75
CA ALA A 15 -4.97 24.99 -14.76
C ALA A 15 -3.81 24.15 -15.36
N CYS A 16 -2.70 24.77 -15.78
CA CYS A 16 -1.48 24.03 -16.17
C CYS A 16 -0.85 23.33 -14.96
N PRO A 17 -0.42 22.05 -15.07
CA PRO A 17 -0.57 21.17 -16.23
C PRO A 17 -1.98 20.59 -16.36
N ALA A 18 -2.44 20.40 -17.61
CA ALA A 18 -3.70 19.73 -17.86
C ALA A 18 -3.59 18.25 -17.50
N ARG A 19 -4.73 17.56 -17.36
CA ARG A 19 -4.76 16.12 -17.07
C ARG A 19 -5.43 15.36 -18.20
N PHE A 20 -4.78 14.31 -18.70
CA PHE A 20 -5.27 13.49 -19.80
C PHE A 20 -4.98 12.00 -19.60
N ALA A 21 -6.00 11.16 -19.83
CA ALA A 21 -5.83 9.72 -20.07
C ALA A 21 -7.03 9.17 -20.84
N PHE A 22 -6.78 8.23 -21.74
CA PHE A 22 -7.79 7.48 -22.47
C PHE A 22 -7.53 5.98 -22.30
N VAL A 23 -8.58 5.19 -22.03
CA VAL A 23 -8.50 3.73 -21.95
C VAL A 23 -9.73 3.08 -22.60
N VAL A 24 -9.53 1.90 -23.17
CA VAL A 24 -10.59 0.99 -23.63
C VAL A 24 -10.42 -0.35 -22.96
N LEU A 25 -11.41 -0.74 -22.18
CA LEU A 25 -11.40 -1.97 -21.40
C LEU A 25 -12.53 -2.92 -21.82
N ASP A 26 -12.22 -4.21 -21.86
CA ASP A 26 -13.23 -5.25 -21.79
C ASP A 26 -13.32 -5.82 -20.40
N PHE A 27 -14.51 -6.27 -20.07
CA PHE A 27 -14.82 -6.97 -18.86
C PHE A 27 -15.59 -8.24 -19.20
N GLU A 28 -15.03 -9.39 -18.87
CA GLU A 28 -15.60 -10.69 -19.18
C GLU A 28 -15.73 -11.54 -17.92
N PRO A 29 -16.70 -12.47 -17.85
CA PRO A 29 -16.77 -13.42 -16.73
C PRO A 29 -15.52 -14.29 -16.66
N ALA A 30 -14.99 -14.51 -15.44
CA ALA A 30 -13.88 -15.42 -15.18
C ALA A 30 -14.04 -16.10 -13.81
N ALA A 31 -13.27 -17.14 -13.54
CA ALA A 31 -13.25 -17.80 -12.23
C ALA A 31 -12.62 -16.93 -11.13
N THR A 32 -11.54 -16.22 -11.49
CA THR A 32 -10.80 -15.29 -10.63
C THR A 32 -10.40 -14.05 -11.42
N TYR A 33 -9.90 -13.02 -10.73
CA TYR A 33 -9.44 -11.81 -11.40
C TYR A 33 -8.26 -12.13 -12.29
N ALA A 34 -8.33 -11.68 -13.54
CA ALA A 34 -7.23 -11.75 -14.47
C ALA A 34 -7.16 -10.43 -15.25
N PHE A 35 -5.97 -9.86 -15.37
CA PHE A 35 -5.73 -8.69 -16.19
C PHE A 35 -4.92 -9.08 -17.41
N VAL A 36 -5.38 -8.69 -18.59
CA VAL A 36 -4.73 -8.95 -19.88
C VAL A 36 -4.35 -7.61 -20.51
N ASN A 37 -3.05 -7.38 -20.67
CA ASN A 37 -2.56 -6.27 -21.49
C ASN A 37 -2.58 -6.69 -22.97
N ALA A 38 -3.55 -6.20 -23.73
CA ALA A 38 -3.66 -6.46 -25.18
C ALA A 38 -3.14 -5.28 -26.02
N LEU A 39 -2.42 -4.32 -25.42
CA LEU A 39 -1.78 -3.24 -26.16
C LEU A 39 -0.66 -3.78 -27.04
N ALA A 40 -0.64 -3.33 -28.31
CA ALA A 40 0.51 -3.54 -29.17
C ALA A 40 1.74 -2.80 -28.60
N PRO A 41 2.97 -3.32 -28.79
CA PRO A 41 4.18 -2.57 -28.48
C PRO A 41 4.17 -1.20 -29.17
N GLY A 42 4.40 -0.12 -28.41
CA GLY A 42 4.34 1.25 -28.93
C GLY A 42 2.94 1.79 -29.17
N ALA A 43 1.88 1.15 -28.64
CA ALA A 43 0.51 1.68 -28.73
C ALA A 43 0.32 2.99 -27.93
N MET A 44 1.17 3.23 -26.94
CA MET A 44 1.27 4.50 -26.23
C MET A 44 2.40 5.33 -26.82
N GLU A 45 2.26 6.64 -26.82
CA GLU A 45 3.12 7.54 -27.58
C GLU A 45 4.57 7.55 -27.06
N TYR A 46 4.76 7.28 -25.75
CA TYR A 46 6.06 7.35 -25.11
C TYR A 46 6.61 5.97 -24.72
N PRO A 47 7.93 5.72 -24.90
CA PRO A 47 8.54 4.41 -24.71
C PRO A 47 8.28 3.76 -23.35
N ASP A 48 8.24 4.57 -22.28
CA ASP A 48 8.07 4.07 -20.90
C ASP A 48 6.63 4.10 -20.41
N SER A 49 5.72 4.75 -21.15
CA SER A 49 4.33 4.95 -20.72
C SER A 49 3.58 3.65 -20.54
N GLN A 50 3.77 2.68 -21.43
CA GLN A 50 3.12 1.39 -21.29
C GLN A 50 3.59 0.64 -20.03
N ALA A 51 4.90 0.64 -19.76
CA ALA A 51 5.45 0.02 -18.57
C ALA A 51 4.98 0.71 -17.28
N ARG A 52 4.77 2.03 -17.33
CA ARG A 52 4.30 2.84 -16.21
C ARG A 52 2.80 2.74 -15.95
N PHE A 53 1.97 2.94 -16.97
CA PHE A 53 0.53 3.15 -16.80
C PHE A 53 -0.30 1.87 -16.85
N VAL A 54 0.15 0.82 -17.54
CA VAL A 54 -0.58 -0.46 -17.56
C VAL A 54 -0.75 -1.05 -16.15
N PRO A 55 0.27 -1.07 -15.28
CA PRO A 55 0.09 -1.47 -13.89
C PRO A 55 -0.93 -0.61 -13.13
N VAL A 56 -0.96 0.70 -13.38
CA VAL A 56 -1.91 1.63 -12.75
C VAL A 56 -3.36 1.30 -13.16
N VAL A 57 -3.58 0.98 -14.44
CA VAL A 57 -4.88 0.56 -14.96
C VAL A 57 -5.31 -0.77 -14.32
N ASP A 58 -4.43 -1.76 -14.28
CA ASP A 58 -4.72 -3.06 -13.63
C ASP A 58 -5.09 -2.89 -12.15
N GLU A 59 -4.24 -2.22 -11.38
CA GLU A 59 -4.45 -1.96 -9.95
C GLU A 59 -5.79 -1.26 -9.71
N THR A 60 -6.07 -0.19 -10.48
CA THR A 60 -7.31 0.57 -10.33
C THR A 60 -8.54 -0.24 -10.71
N ALA A 61 -8.48 -1.02 -11.79
CA ALA A 61 -9.59 -1.87 -12.21
C ALA A 61 -9.91 -2.90 -11.13
N ARG A 62 -8.87 -3.57 -10.60
CA ARG A 62 -8.99 -4.52 -9.50
C ARG A 62 -9.61 -3.88 -8.26
N GLU A 63 -9.04 -2.78 -7.78
CA GLU A 63 -9.51 -2.06 -6.59
C GLU A 63 -10.99 -1.66 -6.70
N ARG A 64 -11.40 -1.14 -7.87
CA ARG A 64 -12.79 -0.73 -8.10
C ARG A 64 -13.75 -1.91 -8.14
N LEU A 65 -13.35 -3.02 -8.75
CA LEU A 65 -14.15 -4.25 -8.78
C LEU A 65 -14.24 -4.88 -7.39
N GLU A 66 -13.17 -4.84 -6.60
CA GLU A 66 -13.20 -5.22 -5.18
C GLU A 66 -14.22 -4.41 -4.42
N ASN A 67 -14.12 -3.09 -4.48
CA ASN A 67 -15.06 -2.22 -3.78
C ASN A 67 -16.51 -2.49 -4.22
N HIS A 68 -16.74 -2.96 -5.45
CA HIS A 68 -18.06 -3.34 -5.93
C HIS A 68 -18.55 -4.71 -5.45
N PHE A 69 -17.73 -5.76 -5.61
CA PHE A 69 -18.11 -7.15 -5.33
C PHE A 69 -17.94 -7.55 -3.86
N GLY A 70 -17.06 -6.85 -3.13
CA GLY A 70 -16.71 -7.15 -1.75
C GLY A 70 -15.66 -8.27 -1.62
N ALA A 71 -15.61 -8.90 -0.45
CA ALA A 71 -14.71 -10.01 -0.14
C ALA A 71 -15.01 -11.26 -0.97
N GLY A 72 -13.98 -12.08 -1.20
CA GLY A 72 -14.09 -13.30 -2.03
C GLY A 72 -13.60 -13.14 -3.47
N PRO A 73 -13.62 -14.22 -4.28
CA PRO A 73 -13.02 -14.21 -5.61
C PRO A 73 -13.71 -13.18 -6.50
N LEU A 74 -12.90 -12.41 -7.23
CA LEU A 74 -13.38 -11.45 -8.22
C LEU A 74 -13.61 -12.18 -9.55
N PRO A 75 -14.84 -12.41 -10.01
CA PRO A 75 -15.11 -13.29 -11.13
C PRO A 75 -15.07 -12.54 -12.48
N VAL A 76 -13.98 -11.79 -12.73
CA VAL A 76 -13.88 -10.88 -13.88
C VAL A 76 -12.48 -10.92 -14.50
N ARG A 77 -12.41 -11.14 -15.80
CA ARG A 77 -11.24 -10.85 -16.63
C ARG A 77 -11.36 -9.44 -17.18
N VAL A 78 -10.31 -8.64 -17.04
CA VAL A 78 -10.20 -7.29 -17.57
C VAL A 78 -9.15 -7.27 -18.68
N THR A 79 -9.50 -6.81 -19.87
CA THR A 79 -8.56 -6.71 -21.01
C THR A 79 -8.39 -5.25 -21.40
N LEU A 80 -7.15 -4.75 -21.36
CA LEU A 80 -6.82 -3.42 -21.86
C LEU A 80 -6.56 -3.49 -23.36
N ARG A 81 -7.52 -3.01 -24.16
CA ARG A 81 -7.47 -3.03 -25.63
C ARG A 81 -6.72 -1.84 -26.22
N ALA A 82 -6.93 -0.66 -25.66
CA ALA A 82 -6.32 0.57 -26.14
C ALA A 82 -6.08 1.53 -24.98
N ALA A 83 -5.01 2.30 -25.08
CA ALA A 83 -4.66 3.37 -24.15
C ALA A 83 -4.05 4.51 -24.95
N ARG A 84 -4.29 5.75 -24.54
CA ARG A 84 -3.57 6.92 -25.06
C ARG A 84 -3.16 7.84 -23.93
N ASP A 85 -1.98 8.39 -24.06
CA ASP A 85 -1.33 9.32 -23.16
C ASP A 85 -0.98 10.64 -23.86
N HIS A 86 -0.51 11.60 -23.09
CA HIS A 86 -0.03 12.91 -23.52
C HIS A 86 1.27 13.23 -22.75
N PRO A 87 2.30 13.79 -23.40
CA PRO A 87 3.65 13.94 -22.83
C PRO A 87 3.68 14.65 -21.47
N THR A 88 2.91 15.73 -21.38
CA THR A 88 2.92 16.65 -20.25
C THR A 88 1.71 16.53 -19.35
N ASP A 89 0.63 15.93 -19.86
CA ASP A 89 -0.68 15.96 -19.20
C ASP A 89 -1.10 14.59 -18.66
N SER A 90 -0.40 13.51 -19.04
CA SER A 90 -0.68 12.18 -18.49
C SER A 90 0.14 11.91 -17.24
N ASP A 91 -0.58 11.61 -16.17
CA ASP A 91 -0.05 11.15 -14.90
C ASP A 91 -0.82 9.91 -14.41
N ASP A 92 -0.30 9.27 -13.36
CA ASP A 92 -0.92 8.10 -12.75
C ASP A 92 -2.35 8.40 -12.31
N ALA A 93 -2.60 9.59 -11.76
CA ALA A 93 -3.92 10.00 -11.32
C ALA A 93 -4.94 10.05 -12.48
N SER A 94 -4.53 10.52 -13.65
CA SER A 94 -5.35 10.58 -14.86
C SER A 94 -5.77 9.19 -15.31
N PHE A 95 -4.84 8.22 -15.33
CA PHE A 95 -5.15 6.83 -15.64
C PHE A 95 -6.02 6.17 -14.57
N ARG A 96 -5.82 6.48 -13.28
CA ARG A 96 -6.73 6.05 -12.20
C ARG A 96 -8.15 6.58 -12.44
N PHE A 97 -8.32 7.85 -12.80
CA PHE A 97 -9.64 8.42 -13.07
C PHE A 97 -10.31 7.84 -14.32
N ALA A 98 -9.59 7.70 -15.42
CA ALA A 98 -10.12 7.12 -16.65
C ALA A 98 -10.54 5.66 -16.44
N THR A 99 -9.71 4.87 -15.75
CA THR A 99 -10.01 3.47 -15.41
C THR A 99 -11.21 3.34 -14.48
N ALA A 100 -11.27 4.15 -13.42
CA ALA A 100 -12.41 4.15 -12.50
C ALA A 100 -13.72 4.48 -13.23
N ARG A 101 -13.68 5.42 -14.18
CA ARG A 101 -14.81 5.74 -15.05
C ARG A 101 -15.19 4.55 -15.95
N ALA A 102 -14.22 3.86 -16.56
CA ALA A 102 -14.48 2.68 -17.37
C ALA A 102 -15.17 1.56 -16.55
N VAL A 103 -14.68 1.26 -15.34
CA VAL A 103 -15.32 0.27 -14.47
C VAL A 103 -16.76 0.66 -14.15
N ARG A 104 -17.01 1.94 -13.82
CA ARG A 104 -18.38 2.41 -13.54
C ARG A 104 -19.29 2.24 -14.75
N LEU A 105 -18.85 2.68 -15.93
CA LEU A 105 -19.60 2.50 -17.18
C LEU A 105 -19.89 1.03 -17.49
N ALA A 106 -18.96 0.12 -17.19
CA ALA A 106 -19.18 -1.32 -17.36
C ALA A 106 -20.25 -1.88 -16.40
N LEU A 107 -20.25 -1.41 -15.15
CA LEU A 107 -21.25 -1.78 -14.15
C LEU A 107 -22.64 -1.22 -14.52
N GLU A 108 -22.70 0.03 -14.95
CA GLU A 108 -23.91 0.69 -15.47
C GLU A 108 -24.48 -0.12 -16.66
N ARG A 109 -23.67 -0.43 -17.68
CA ARG A 109 -24.06 -1.20 -18.86
C ARG A 109 -24.60 -2.61 -18.53
N THR A 110 -24.15 -3.19 -17.42
CA THR A 110 -24.57 -4.54 -17.01
C THR A 110 -25.72 -4.53 -15.99
N GLY A 111 -26.28 -3.36 -15.66
CA GLY A 111 -27.33 -3.21 -14.66
C GLY A 111 -26.87 -3.60 -13.25
N ARG A 112 -25.55 -3.58 -13.02
CA ARG A 112 -24.92 -4.01 -11.76
C ARG A 112 -24.47 -2.85 -10.91
N GLU A 113 -24.58 -1.61 -11.36
CA GLU A 113 -24.19 -0.46 -10.55
C GLU A 113 -24.94 -0.46 -9.21
N ARG A 114 -24.19 -0.28 -8.12
CA ARG A 114 -24.74 -0.15 -6.77
C ARG A 114 -24.52 1.28 -6.29
N PRO A 115 -25.48 1.88 -5.56
CA PRO A 115 -25.25 3.16 -4.92
C PRO A 115 -24.04 3.07 -3.98
N LEU A 116 -23.20 4.10 -4.03
CA LEU A 116 -22.03 4.25 -3.16
C LEU A 116 -22.49 4.24 -1.71
N LEU A 117 -21.88 3.39 -0.88
CA LEU A 117 -22.25 3.27 0.54
C LEU A 117 -22.10 4.61 1.29
N ALA A 118 -21.13 5.44 0.90
CA ALA A 118 -20.96 6.78 1.44
C ALA A 118 -22.23 7.64 1.31
N ALA A 119 -22.91 7.58 0.17
CA ALA A 119 -24.14 8.34 -0.06
C ALA A 119 -25.33 7.81 0.76
N THR A 120 -25.34 6.52 1.10
CA THR A 120 -26.41 5.93 1.91
C THR A 120 -26.26 6.18 3.41
N LEU A 121 -25.05 6.50 3.88
CA LEU A 121 -24.75 6.69 5.29
C LEU A 121 -24.55 8.17 5.67
N ASP A 122 -24.67 9.12 4.75
CA ASP A 122 -24.22 10.51 4.93
C ASP A 122 -24.86 11.24 6.14
N PRO A 123 -24.09 11.64 7.19
CA PRO A 123 -22.65 11.42 7.37
C PRO A 123 -22.36 10.03 8.01
N PRO A 124 -21.29 9.33 7.57
CA PRO A 124 -20.99 7.98 8.06
C PRO A 124 -20.80 7.98 9.58
N THR A 125 -21.53 7.09 10.27
CA THR A 125 -21.43 6.90 11.72
C THR A 125 -20.85 5.52 12.04
N VAL A 126 -20.19 5.39 13.19
CA VAL A 126 -19.69 4.09 13.66
C VAL A 126 -20.82 3.07 13.79
N ALA A 127 -21.97 3.47 14.35
CA ALA A 127 -23.15 2.62 14.45
C ALA A 127 -23.63 2.10 13.08
N GLY A 128 -23.60 2.95 12.04
CA GLY A 128 -23.96 2.55 10.68
C GLY A 128 -22.92 1.65 10.00
N LEU A 129 -21.64 1.79 10.35
CA LEU A 129 -20.54 1.01 9.77
C LEU A 129 -20.39 -0.39 10.37
N LEU A 130 -20.65 -0.55 11.68
CA LEU A 130 -20.51 -1.83 12.38
C LEU A 130 -21.17 -3.03 11.68
N PRO A 131 -22.46 -2.99 11.30
CA PRO A 131 -23.09 -4.13 10.62
C PRO A 131 -22.50 -4.41 9.22
N LEU A 132 -21.91 -3.40 8.58
CA LEU A 132 -21.36 -3.51 7.22
C LEU A 132 -19.96 -4.11 7.19
N LEU A 133 -19.25 -4.08 8.32
CA LEU A 133 -17.97 -4.77 8.49
C LEU A 133 -18.13 -6.30 8.48
N ASP A 134 -19.34 -6.80 8.77
CA ASP A 134 -19.68 -8.22 8.70
C ASP A 134 -20.38 -8.62 7.38
N ASP A 135 -20.78 -7.65 6.55
CA ASP A 135 -21.34 -7.91 5.22
C ASP A 135 -20.21 -8.11 4.20
N PRO A 136 -20.00 -9.33 3.67
CA PRO A 136 -18.93 -9.59 2.71
C PRO A 136 -19.08 -8.74 1.44
N ARG A 137 -20.28 -8.27 1.09
CA ARG A 137 -20.53 -7.44 -0.10
C ARG A 137 -20.19 -5.96 0.12
N ARG A 138 -20.06 -5.53 1.37
CA ARG A 138 -19.86 -4.11 1.76
C ARG A 138 -18.59 -3.89 2.56
N VAL A 139 -17.95 -4.95 3.07
CA VAL A 139 -16.80 -4.88 3.97
C VAL A 139 -15.68 -3.98 3.45
N PHE A 140 -15.36 -3.99 2.15
CA PHE A 140 -14.32 -3.10 1.61
C PHE A 140 -14.74 -1.63 1.64
N GLN A 141 -15.97 -1.30 1.23
CA GLN A 141 -16.48 0.08 1.32
C GLN A 141 -16.57 0.53 2.78
N ALA A 142 -16.97 -0.36 3.69
CA ALA A 142 -17.04 -0.07 5.12
C ALA A 142 -15.66 0.18 5.72
N LEU A 143 -14.64 -0.59 5.33
CA LEU A 143 -13.25 -0.38 5.74
C LEU A 143 -12.68 0.93 5.19
N ASP A 144 -12.95 1.27 3.93
CA ASP A 144 -12.52 2.54 3.34
C ASP A 144 -13.14 3.73 4.11
N LEU A 145 -14.44 3.66 4.43
CA LEU A 145 -15.13 4.66 5.25
C LEU A 145 -14.59 4.73 6.69
N CYS A 146 -14.24 3.60 7.31
CA CYS A 146 -13.56 3.60 8.61
C CYS A 146 -12.21 4.32 8.53
N GLY A 147 -11.46 4.11 7.44
CA GLY A 147 -10.20 4.79 7.18
C GLY A 147 -10.37 6.30 7.00
N ASP A 148 -11.46 6.73 6.36
CA ASP A 148 -11.82 8.14 6.21
C ASP A 148 -12.19 8.78 7.55
N LEU A 149 -12.93 8.08 8.43
CA LEU A 149 -13.25 8.56 9.78
C LEU A 149 -12.02 8.79 10.65
N PHE A 150 -10.96 7.99 10.47
CA PHE A 150 -9.71 8.13 11.21
C PHE A 150 -8.70 9.07 10.54
N ARG A 151 -9.02 9.66 9.38
CA ARG A 151 -8.15 10.66 8.75
C ARG A 151 -8.21 11.96 9.57
N GLU A 152 -7.07 12.65 9.72
CA GLU A 152 -7.07 13.95 10.38
C GLU A 152 -8.06 14.91 9.71
N PRO A 153 -8.82 15.69 10.50
CA PRO A 153 -9.86 16.52 9.95
C PRO A 153 -9.26 17.65 9.11
N GLY A 154 -9.41 17.55 7.79
CA GLY A 154 -9.31 18.72 6.91
C GLY A 154 -10.46 19.70 7.18
N PRO A 155 -10.45 20.91 6.59
CA PRO A 155 -11.47 21.94 6.83
C PRO A 155 -12.90 21.54 6.44
N ALA A 156 -13.07 20.40 5.75
CA ALA A 156 -14.36 19.82 5.34
C ALA A 156 -14.58 18.38 5.84
N ALA A 157 -13.76 17.89 6.77
CA ALA A 157 -13.85 16.50 7.23
C ALA A 157 -15.03 16.30 8.21
N PRO A 158 -15.70 15.13 8.17
CA PRO A 158 -16.72 14.78 9.15
C PRO A 158 -16.14 14.77 10.56
N VAL A 159 -17.03 14.95 11.54
CA VAL A 159 -16.74 14.92 12.98
C VAL A 159 -15.85 13.72 13.29
N SER A 160 -14.65 13.96 13.83
CA SER A 160 -13.75 12.89 14.26
C SER A 160 -14.47 11.98 15.26
N PRO A 161 -14.36 10.65 15.14
CA PRO A 161 -15.06 9.72 16.02
C PRO A 161 -14.63 9.94 17.46
N SER A 162 -15.56 9.80 18.41
CA SER A 162 -15.21 9.88 19.82
C SER A 162 -14.23 8.75 20.20
N PRO A 163 -13.50 8.87 21.32
CA PRO A 163 -12.65 7.78 21.80
C PRO A 163 -13.43 6.47 22.02
N ARG A 164 -14.72 6.57 22.39
CA ARG A 164 -15.62 5.42 22.55
C ARG A 164 -15.96 4.79 21.22
N ASP A 165 -16.34 5.60 20.23
CA ASP A 165 -16.64 5.14 18.86
C ASP A 165 -15.42 4.45 18.22
N THR A 166 -14.23 5.01 18.45
CA THR A 166 -12.97 4.41 18.01
C THR A 166 -12.77 3.04 18.67
N ALA A 167 -13.02 2.92 19.98
CA ALA A 167 -12.90 1.67 20.71
C ALA A 167 -13.87 0.58 20.22
N ASP A 168 -15.10 0.97 19.86
CA ASP A 168 -16.13 0.06 19.36
C ASP A 168 -15.74 -0.56 17.99
N LEU A 169 -15.01 0.19 17.15
CA LEU A 169 -14.49 -0.32 15.87
C LEU A 169 -13.30 -1.27 16.03
N LEU A 170 -12.52 -1.19 17.11
CA LEU A 170 -11.27 -1.93 17.23
C LEU A 170 -11.45 -3.46 17.17
N ARG A 171 -12.49 -3.98 17.82
CA ARG A 171 -12.73 -5.42 17.90
C ARG A 171 -13.13 -6.01 16.53
N PRO A 172 -14.09 -5.44 15.79
CA PRO A 172 -14.37 -5.82 14.41
C PRO A 172 -13.14 -5.71 13.51
N LEU A 173 -12.39 -4.60 13.58
CA LEU A 173 -11.21 -4.39 12.74
C LEU A 173 -10.10 -5.41 13.05
N ALA A 174 -9.88 -5.77 14.31
CA ALA A 174 -8.93 -6.81 14.69
C ALA A 174 -9.32 -8.19 14.13
N ARG A 175 -10.61 -8.53 14.17
CA ARG A 175 -11.14 -9.75 13.55
C ARG A 175 -10.87 -9.76 12.04
N LEU A 176 -11.15 -8.65 11.36
CA LEU A 176 -10.94 -8.52 9.91
C LEU A 176 -9.44 -8.52 9.54
N ALA A 177 -8.56 -7.97 10.37
CA ALA A 177 -7.11 -8.08 10.20
C ALA A 177 -6.61 -9.54 10.27
N GLY A 178 -7.33 -10.41 10.98
CA GLY A 178 -7.12 -11.86 11.01
C GLY A 178 -7.80 -12.64 9.88
N SER A 179 -8.50 -11.98 8.95
CA SER A 179 -9.25 -12.63 7.87
C SER A 179 -8.36 -13.51 6.98
N PRO A 180 -8.83 -14.69 6.53
CA PRO A 180 -8.10 -15.48 5.53
C PRO A 180 -7.99 -14.76 4.17
N ASP A 181 -8.94 -13.88 3.83
CA ASP A 181 -8.82 -13.01 2.65
C ASP A 181 -7.82 -11.89 2.95
N ASP A 182 -6.63 -11.98 2.36
CA ASP A 182 -5.52 -11.05 2.60
C ASP A 182 -5.89 -9.61 2.25
N ARG A 183 -6.83 -9.37 1.34
CA ARG A 183 -7.27 -8.01 0.96
C ARG A 183 -8.15 -7.39 2.02
N VAL A 184 -8.99 -8.20 2.68
CA VAL A 184 -9.77 -7.77 3.86
C VAL A 184 -8.81 -7.47 4.99
N ALA A 185 -7.85 -8.36 5.24
CA ALA A 185 -6.84 -8.19 6.27
C ALA A 185 -6.01 -6.92 6.04
N LEU A 186 -5.55 -6.69 4.79
CA LEU A 186 -4.75 -5.53 4.41
C LEU A 186 -5.50 -4.22 4.69
N ARG A 187 -6.74 -4.09 4.19
CA ARG A 187 -7.56 -2.89 4.43
C ARG A 187 -7.81 -2.68 5.93
N ALA A 188 -8.12 -3.74 6.67
CA ALA A 188 -8.31 -3.65 8.13
C ALA A 188 -7.04 -3.21 8.87
N VAL A 189 -5.87 -3.72 8.49
CA VAL A 189 -4.58 -3.28 9.03
C VAL A 189 -4.30 -1.82 8.70
N ARG A 190 -4.61 -1.34 7.48
CA ARG A 190 -4.50 0.08 7.11
C ARG A 190 -5.34 0.97 8.01
N VAL A 191 -6.59 0.55 8.31
CA VAL A 191 -7.49 1.28 9.19
C VAL A 191 -6.97 1.29 10.63
N LEU A 192 -6.58 0.13 11.18
CA LEU A 192 -6.00 0.03 12.53
C LEU A 192 -4.70 0.82 12.66
N ALA A 193 -3.87 0.86 11.62
CA ALA A 193 -2.65 1.65 11.60
C ALA A 193 -2.93 3.15 11.76
N ARG A 194 -4.09 3.65 11.32
CA ARG A 194 -4.47 5.06 11.44
C ARG A 194 -5.32 5.39 12.67
N ALA A 195 -5.88 4.37 13.32
CA ALA A 195 -6.77 4.58 14.46
C ALA A 195 -6.04 5.28 15.64
N PRO A 196 -6.58 6.40 16.17
CA PRO A 196 -5.96 7.17 17.25
C PRO A 196 -6.22 6.52 18.63
N HIS A 197 -5.87 5.24 18.78
CA HIS A 197 -6.11 4.49 20.01
C HIS A 197 -4.92 3.61 20.37
N ARG A 198 -4.48 3.66 21.64
CA ARG A 198 -3.29 2.93 22.14
C ARG A 198 -3.30 1.43 21.79
N ARG A 199 -4.46 0.79 21.91
CA ARG A 199 -4.64 -0.64 21.61
C ARG A 199 -4.50 -0.96 20.13
N ALA A 200 -4.68 -0.01 19.22
CA ALA A 200 -4.60 -0.27 17.78
C ALA A 200 -3.21 -0.77 17.37
N ARG A 201 -2.14 -0.30 18.02
CA ARG A 201 -0.77 -0.80 17.83
C ARG A 201 -0.66 -2.29 18.14
N ASP A 202 -1.23 -2.75 19.25
CA ASP A 202 -1.21 -4.17 19.62
C ASP A 202 -2.06 -5.03 18.69
N LEU A 203 -3.15 -4.47 18.17
CA LEU A 203 -4.00 -5.16 17.20
C LEU A 203 -3.32 -5.29 15.83
N VAL A 204 -2.55 -4.28 15.40
CA VAL A 204 -1.70 -4.37 14.20
C VAL A 204 -0.66 -5.48 14.39
N ALA A 205 -0.08 -5.63 15.59
CA ALA A 205 0.86 -6.71 15.88
C ALA A 205 0.25 -8.11 15.74
N GLY A 206 -1.06 -8.26 15.90
CA GLY A 206 -1.75 -9.52 15.61
C GLY A 206 -1.58 -9.99 14.17
N ALA A 207 -1.46 -9.08 13.20
CA ALA A 207 -1.26 -9.42 11.79
C ALA A 207 0.14 -9.96 11.48
N LEU A 208 1.10 -9.85 12.42
CA LEU A 208 2.44 -10.45 12.27
C LEU A 208 2.41 -11.98 12.29
N ALA A 209 1.39 -12.58 12.90
CA ALA A 209 1.22 -14.04 12.98
C ALA A 209 0.80 -14.68 11.64
N ARG A 210 0.48 -13.87 10.63
CA ARG A 210 0.14 -14.37 9.29
C ARG A 210 1.39 -15.01 8.65
N PRO A 211 1.23 -16.09 7.85
CA PRO A 211 2.37 -16.73 7.19
C PRO A 211 3.03 -15.83 6.14
N GLY A 212 2.29 -14.90 5.53
CA GLY A 212 2.76 -13.96 4.53
C GLY A 212 1.63 -13.05 4.06
N GLY A 213 1.82 -12.37 2.94
CA GLY A 213 0.82 -11.48 2.33
C GLY A 213 1.04 -10.00 2.62
N GLU A 214 0.34 -9.16 1.87
CA GLU A 214 0.46 -7.71 1.94
C GLU A 214 0.02 -7.17 3.30
N ALA A 215 -0.99 -7.80 3.91
CA ALA A 215 -1.45 -7.42 5.24
C ALA A 215 -0.36 -7.58 6.31
N ARG A 216 0.41 -8.67 6.26
CA ARG A 216 1.55 -8.92 7.15
C ARG A 216 2.63 -7.87 6.91
N ASP A 217 3.01 -7.69 5.65
CA ASP A 217 4.11 -6.79 5.27
C ASP A 217 3.81 -5.34 5.67
N LEU A 218 2.56 -4.89 5.52
CA LEU A 218 2.10 -3.60 6.03
C LEU A 218 2.20 -3.50 7.55
N ALA A 219 1.75 -4.52 8.28
CA ALA A 219 1.82 -4.52 9.74
C ALA A 219 3.27 -4.41 10.24
N VAL A 220 4.19 -5.15 9.61
CA VAL A 220 5.64 -5.05 9.88
C VAL A 220 6.13 -3.62 9.68
N ARG A 221 5.80 -3.00 8.55
CA ARG A 221 6.19 -1.63 8.24
C ARG A 221 5.68 -0.64 9.28
N THR A 222 4.37 -0.64 9.53
CA THR A 222 3.73 0.28 10.49
C THR A 222 4.34 0.15 11.88
N LEU A 223 4.65 -1.06 12.31
CA LEU A 223 5.26 -1.31 13.62
C LEU A 223 6.73 -0.85 13.66
N ALA A 224 7.49 -1.09 12.58
CA ALA A 224 8.87 -0.64 12.48
C ALA A 224 8.98 0.90 12.45
N GLU A 225 8.10 1.59 11.70
CA GLU A 225 8.01 3.06 11.67
C GLU A 225 7.73 3.66 13.06
N ARG A 226 7.09 2.88 13.93
CA ARG A 226 6.77 3.23 15.33
C ARG A 226 7.81 2.77 16.34
N GLY A 227 8.93 2.20 15.88
CA GLY A 227 9.97 1.64 16.73
C GLY A 227 9.51 0.46 17.58
N ASP A 228 8.58 -0.36 17.10
CA ASP A 228 8.13 -1.57 17.80
C ASP A 228 9.10 -2.73 17.57
N ALA A 229 9.75 -3.20 18.63
CA ALA A 229 10.71 -4.31 18.58
C ALA A 229 10.14 -5.59 17.95
N ARG A 230 8.81 -5.80 18.01
CA ARG A 230 8.15 -6.96 17.39
C ARG A 230 8.29 -6.99 15.87
N ALA A 231 8.58 -5.86 15.23
CA ALA A 231 8.77 -5.77 13.79
C ALA A 231 10.18 -6.19 13.33
N ALA A 232 11.17 -6.24 14.23
CA ALA A 232 12.59 -6.44 13.88
C ALA A 232 12.84 -7.68 13.00
N ARG A 233 12.44 -8.85 13.50
CA ARG A 233 12.64 -10.13 12.81
C ARG A 233 11.81 -10.25 11.52
N PRO A 234 10.49 -9.98 11.53
CA PRO A 234 9.70 -9.98 10.30
C PRO A 234 10.20 -9.01 9.22
N LEU A 235 10.77 -7.87 9.63
CA LEU A 235 11.34 -6.91 8.69
C LEU A 235 12.62 -7.42 8.05
N ALA A 236 13.49 -8.09 8.81
CA ALA A 236 14.66 -8.77 8.25
C ALA A 236 14.25 -9.84 7.21
N GLU A 237 13.17 -10.58 7.48
CA GLU A 237 12.60 -11.56 6.53
C GLU A 237 12.11 -10.88 5.23
N ILE A 238 11.43 -9.73 5.31
CA ILE A 238 10.98 -8.97 4.13
C ILE A 238 12.18 -8.45 3.32
N LEU A 239 13.18 -7.90 4.01
CA LEU A 239 14.39 -7.35 3.39
C LEU A 239 15.26 -8.43 2.71
N ALA A 240 15.17 -9.67 3.18
CA ALA A 240 15.87 -10.80 2.59
C ALA A 240 15.21 -11.34 1.30
N ARG A 241 14.04 -10.84 0.89
CA ARG A 241 13.34 -11.29 -0.33
C ARG A 241 13.97 -10.66 -1.58
N ASP A 242 14.16 -11.47 -2.63
CA ASP A 242 14.69 -11.03 -3.93
C ASP A 242 13.87 -9.88 -4.53
N ARG A 243 12.55 -9.96 -4.38
CA ARG A 243 11.59 -8.96 -4.85
C ARG A 243 10.79 -8.44 -3.67
N LEU A 244 10.81 -7.11 -3.50
CA LEU A 244 9.98 -6.45 -2.51
C LEU A 244 8.57 -6.24 -3.06
N PRO A 245 7.52 -6.31 -2.22
CA PRO A 245 6.18 -5.89 -2.58
C PRO A 245 6.16 -4.46 -3.17
N LYS A 246 5.33 -4.23 -4.19
CA LYS A 246 5.26 -2.96 -4.94
C LYS A 246 4.68 -1.82 -4.10
N ASP A 247 3.79 -2.15 -3.15
CA ASP A 247 3.12 -1.24 -2.22
C ASP A 247 4.02 -0.75 -1.08
N ILE A 248 5.30 -1.13 -1.10
CA ILE A 248 6.28 -0.59 -0.17
C ILE A 248 6.80 0.76 -0.70
N GLU A 249 5.84 1.68 -0.72
CA GLU A 249 5.93 3.11 -1.03
C GLU A 249 7.19 3.71 -0.42
N TRP A 250 8.16 4.00 -1.27
CA TRP A 250 9.37 4.82 -1.07
C TRP A 250 10.33 4.48 0.08
N SER A 251 9.87 4.31 1.32
CA SER A 251 10.73 4.09 2.49
C SER A 251 11.57 2.82 2.35
N VAL A 252 10.97 1.71 1.89
CA VAL A 252 11.73 0.46 1.72
C VAL A 252 12.41 0.37 0.35
N HIS A 253 11.99 1.12 -0.67
CA HIS A 253 12.80 1.26 -1.90
C HIS A 253 14.06 2.10 -1.64
N ALA A 254 13.96 3.21 -0.93
CA ALA A 254 15.11 3.97 -0.44
C ALA A 254 15.98 3.12 0.51
N MET A 255 15.37 2.28 1.34
CA MET A 255 16.11 1.29 2.14
C MET A 255 16.72 0.18 1.27
N LYS A 256 16.08 -0.33 0.22
CA LYS A 256 16.60 -1.42 -0.65
C LYS A 256 17.69 -0.89 -1.57
N ASP A 257 17.57 0.28 -2.15
CA ASP A 257 18.61 0.88 -3.00
C ASP A 257 19.88 1.20 -2.20
N HIS A 258 19.77 1.42 -0.89
CA HIS A 258 20.93 1.52 0.02
C HIS A 258 21.36 0.18 0.61
N ALA A 259 20.43 -0.68 1.00
CA ALA A 259 20.71 -1.96 1.64
C ALA A 259 21.10 -3.06 0.65
N SER A 260 20.71 -3.02 -0.62
CA SER A 260 21.20 -3.96 -1.65
C SER A 260 22.66 -3.71 -2.03
N VAL A 261 23.15 -2.47 -1.87
CA VAL A 261 24.56 -2.12 -2.03
C VAL A 261 25.39 -2.42 -0.77
N LEU A 262 24.78 -2.33 0.42
CA LEU A 262 25.47 -2.46 1.72
C LEU A 262 25.31 -3.82 2.41
N LEU A 263 24.17 -4.52 2.25
CA LEU A 263 23.87 -5.74 3.01
C LEU A 263 24.68 -6.96 2.61
N PRO A 264 24.97 -7.26 1.33
CA PRO A 264 25.77 -8.43 1.01
C PRO A 264 27.14 -8.46 1.72
N PRO A 265 27.94 -7.37 1.75
CA PRO A 265 29.20 -7.34 2.49
C PRO A 265 29.04 -7.16 4.01
N VAL A 266 28.00 -6.46 4.49
CA VAL A 266 27.77 -6.25 5.93
C VAL A 266 27.17 -7.49 6.59
N ARG A 267 26.25 -8.22 5.94
CA ARG A 267 25.60 -9.43 6.48
C ARG A 267 26.59 -10.53 6.80
N ALA A 268 27.46 -10.87 5.85
CA ALA A 268 28.48 -11.89 6.05
C ALA A 268 29.47 -11.50 7.16
N ARG A 269 29.80 -10.22 7.29
CA ARG A 269 30.68 -9.70 8.35
C ARG A 269 29.99 -9.61 9.71
N LEU A 270 28.74 -9.17 9.77
CA LEU A 270 27.99 -9.05 11.03
C LEU A 270 27.68 -10.43 11.62
N ASP A 271 27.24 -11.39 10.79
CA ASP A 271 26.98 -12.76 11.25
C ASP A 271 28.27 -13.49 11.65
N ALA A 272 29.40 -13.22 10.97
CA ALA A 272 30.69 -13.77 11.35
C ALA A 272 31.29 -13.13 12.62
N ALA A 273 31.07 -11.82 12.82
CA ALA A 273 31.59 -11.10 13.98
C ALA A 273 30.74 -11.33 15.23
N VAL A 274 29.42 -11.32 15.09
CA VAL A 274 28.47 -11.58 16.18
C VAL A 274 27.23 -12.29 15.62
N PRO A 275 27.18 -13.63 15.73
CA PRO A 275 26.00 -14.40 15.33
C PRO A 275 24.72 -13.85 15.99
N GLY A 276 23.71 -13.49 15.19
CA GLY A 276 22.42 -12.96 15.67
C GLY A 276 22.37 -11.44 15.92
N ALA A 277 23.41 -10.68 15.55
CA ALA A 277 23.40 -9.22 15.65
C ALA A 277 22.73 -8.51 14.46
N LEU A 278 22.42 -9.25 13.39
CA LEU A 278 21.84 -8.69 12.16
C LEU A 278 20.43 -8.14 12.39
N GLU A 279 19.56 -8.87 13.10
CA GLU A 279 18.20 -8.40 13.33
C GLU A 279 18.13 -7.12 14.20
N PRO A 280 18.85 -7.02 15.33
CA PRO A 280 18.93 -5.77 16.11
C PRO A 280 19.50 -4.59 15.31
N PHE A 281 20.51 -4.83 14.47
CA PHE A 281 21.12 -3.79 13.63
C PHE A 281 20.16 -3.26 12.57
N LEU A 282 19.50 -4.16 11.83
CA LEU A 282 18.50 -3.79 10.84
C LEU A 282 17.32 -3.05 11.48
N PHE A 283 16.92 -3.46 12.69
CA PHE A 283 15.86 -2.81 13.43
C PHE A 283 16.22 -1.37 13.83
N GLU A 284 17.40 -1.14 14.39
CA GLU A 284 17.84 0.22 14.76
C GLU A 284 18.05 1.11 13.53
N LEU A 285 18.61 0.57 12.44
CA LEU A 285 18.74 1.29 11.17
C LEU A 285 17.38 1.77 10.66
N VAL A 286 16.36 0.91 10.73
CA VAL A 286 15.00 1.25 10.32
C VAL A 286 14.39 2.28 11.25
N CYS A 287 14.54 2.13 12.57
CA CYS A 287 14.07 3.10 13.55
C CYS A 287 14.70 4.48 13.34
N GLN A 288 15.95 4.56 12.90
CA GLN A 288 16.60 5.83 12.55
C GLN A 288 16.10 6.40 11.21
N VAL A 289 16.00 5.58 10.17
CA VAL A 289 15.49 5.99 8.85
C VAL A 289 14.04 6.52 8.93
N SER A 290 13.17 5.82 9.67
CA SER A 290 11.79 6.25 9.87
C SER A 290 11.67 7.56 10.63
N ARG A 291 12.59 7.85 11.57
CA ARG A 291 12.65 9.12 12.29
C ARG A 291 13.06 10.30 11.38
N TRP A 292 13.68 10.05 10.23
CA TRP A 292 14.17 11.09 9.31
C TRP A 292 13.20 11.47 8.18
N GLY A 293 11.98 10.91 8.13
CA GLY A 293 10.90 11.47 7.31
C GLY A 293 11.09 11.42 5.78
N GLY A 294 11.79 10.41 5.25
CA GLY A 294 11.82 10.12 3.81
C GLY A 294 13.01 10.69 3.02
N THR A 295 13.91 11.46 3.63
CA THR A 295 15.17 11.90 3.00
C THR A 295 16.33 10.98 3.38
N ALA A 296 16.29 9.72 2.94
CA ALA A 296 17.34 8.73 3.20
C ALA A 296 18.56 8.82 2.25
N ALA A 297 18.47 9.64 1.19
CA ALA A 297 19.55 9.84 0.20
C ALA A 297 20.96 10.12 0.77
N PRO A 298 21.14 10.70 1.99
CA PRO A 298 22.48 10.96 2.54
C PRO A 298 23.04 9.85 3.44
N LEU A 299 22.38 8.70 3.61
CA LEU A 299 22.90 7.61 4.45
C LEU A 299 24.11 6.90 3.85
N ALA A 300 24.24 6.94 2.53
CA ALA A 300 25.27 6.21 1.79
C ALA A 300 26.71 6.49 2.27
N PRO A 301 27.16 7.73 2.57
CA PRO A 301 28.55 7.98 2.97
C PRO A 301 28.88 7.54 4.41
N SER A 302 27.92 7.65 5.34
CA SER A 302 28.11 7.23 6.75
C SER A 302 28.08 5.71 6.88
N LEU A 303 27.21 5.03 6.13
CA LEU A 303 27.16 3.56 6.07
C LEU A 303 28.30 2.98 5.21
N ARG A 304 28.76 3.67 4.16
CA ARG A 304 29.99 3.29 3.43
C ARG A 304 31.23 3.38 4.30
N ARG A 305 31.33 4.38 5.19
CA ARG A 305 32.43 4.44 6.18
C ARG A 305 32.43 3.23 7.11
N LEU A 306 31.27 2.78 7.56
CA LEU A 306 31.12 1.52 8.31
C LEU A 306 31.52 0.26 7.49
N ALA A 307 31.40 0.30 6.16
CA ALA A 307 31.72 -0.82 5.27
C ALA A 307 33.20 -0.87 4.81
N VAL A 308 33.92 0.25 4.92
CA VAL A 308 35.29 0.45 4.40
C VAL A 308 36.37 0.37 5.49
N ASP A 309 36.02 0.45 6.78
CA ASP A 309 36.99 0.30 7.88
C ASP A 309 37.36 -1.18 8.10
N ASP A 310 38.65 -1.52 7.96
CA ASP A 310 39.23 -2.87 8.06
C ASP A 310 39.27 -3.45 9.50
N GLY A 311 38.58 -2.83 10.45
CA GLY A 311 38.55 -3.26 11.84
C GLY A 311 37.47 -4.30 12.12
N THR A 312 37.78 -5.30 12.96
CA THR A 312 36.79 -6.23 13.52
C THR A 312 35.92 -5.49 14.55
N TRP A 313 34.75 -5.03 14.14
CA TRP A 313 33.80 -4.38 15.05
C TRP A 313 33.11 -5.40 15.96
N THR A 314 33.11 -5.14 17.27
CA THR A 314 32.33 -5.89 18.27
C THR A 314 30.91 -5.33 18.40
N SER A 315 29.94 -6.11 18.92
CA SER A 315 28.56 -5.65 19.18
C SER A 315 28.48 -4.34 19.97
N ARG A 316 29.40 -4.12 20.91
CA ARG A 316 29.45 -2.88 21.71
C ARG A 316 29.86 -1.67 20.87
N GLU A 317 30.74 -1.85 19.90
CA GLU A 317 31.24 -0.77 19.05
C GLU A 317 30.20 -0.36 18.01
N LEU A 318 29.48 -1.34 17.45
CA LEU A 318 28.37 -1.10 16.53
C LEU A 318 27.20 -0.35 17.22
N THR A 319 26.85 -0.76 18.45
CA THR A 319 25.83 -0.09 19.28
C THR A 319 26.22 1.33 19.67
N ARG A 320 27.53 1.61 19.83
CA ARG A 320 28.05 2.96 20.11
C ARG A 320 28.18 3.85 18.88
N ALA A 321 28.29 3.27 17.68
CA ALA A 321 28.45 3.99 16.42
C ALA A 321 27.12 4.51 15.85
N LEU A 322 26.04 3.73 15.98
CA LEU A 322 24.69 4.08 15.49
C LEU A 322 24.16 5.44 16.01
N PRO A 323 24.30 5.80 17.31
CA PRO A 323 23.88 7.12 17.81
C PRO A 323 24.74 8.29 17.33
N ARG A 324 25.91 8.00 16.74
CA ARG A 324 26.87 9.02 16.25
C ARG A 324 26.71 9.31 14.77
N VAL A 325 25.81 8.62 14.07
CA VAL A 325 25.44 8.95 12.69
C VAL A 325 24.63 10.25 12.76
N PRO A 326 25.18 11.39 12.31
CA PRO A 326 24.47 12.66 12.42
C PRO A 326 23.22 12.63 11.53
N PRO A 327 22.15 13.37 11.90
CA PRO A 327 21.03 13.57 11.01
C PRO A 327 21.52 14.19 9.69
N PRO A 328 20.85 13.90 8.56
CA PRO A 328 21.22 14.50 7.30
C PRO A 328 21.11 16.04 7.37
N ARG A 329 22.06 16.75 6.76
CA ARG A 329 21.94 18.19 6.49
C ARG A 329 21.26 18.40 5.14
#